data_AF-A0A6A7XYZ9-F1
#
_entry.id   AF-A0A6A7XYZ9-F1
#
_cell.length_a   1.000
_cell.length_b   1.000
_cell.length_c   1.000
_cell.angle_alpha   90.00
_cell.angle_beta   90.00
_cell.angle_gamma   90.00
#
_symmetry.space_group_name_H-M   'P 1'
#
loop_
_entity.id
_entity.type
_entity.pdbx_description
1 polymer ?
#
loop_
_entity_poly.entity_id
_entity_poly.type
_entity_poly.pdbx_seq_one_letter_code
_entity_poly.pdbx_strand_id
1 'polypeptide(L)'
;MTSTGPPRQMRRVFRGAWLSMMLGSAAVRRRRVYEILEGDDQRDVIGRAFHFGIIGLIILTVVLSILDTVPSIQQRWSNSASRVGVVSTTIFLIEYVLRIWVCVEDPRRAGMTHLRARLNYMLSFDGVIDLIAVLPFFLVALTGYDLRTVTLLRLLRFFKLLRYSTGIMSLFEAIYAERHTLFASLVVLMTVVVVAATIMYEVEGGVQPAQFGSIPLSMWWAMETITTVGYGDVIPITAGGRVIAAATMVLGLIVLALPVAIVATSFNEVIRRRGFLLNWATLSRLPLFSGLDTGTMAEVLSVARAHSYDSGNHVLRRGDDALSLYVIALGEVEVETESGGIPLKDGDCFGGPAAFGGEKSAVIVRALNRTRIVVIPERDLAALMARRPILAARVRSLAQPGRYQPDVSGDGDE
;
A
#
# COMPACT_ATOMS: atom_id res chain seq x y z
N MET A 1 20.85 1.13 -42.31
CA MET A 1 20.23 -0.17 -42.01
C MET A 1 21.08 -0.88 -40.98
N THR A 2 20.75 -0.76 -39.69
CA THR A 2 21.41 -1.53 -38.63
C THR A 2 20.36 -1.91 -37.59
N SER A 3 20.05 -3.20 -37.57
CA SER A 3 19.11 -3.85 -36.66
C SER A 3 19.76 -4.01 -35.30
N THR A 4 19.23 -3.36 -34.27
CA THR A 4 19.57 -3.60 -32.87
C THR A 4 18.47 -4.44 -32.23
N GLY A 5 18.65 -5.76 -32.23
CA GLY A 5 17.85 -6.68 -31.42
C GLY A 5 18.18 -6.53 -29.92
N PRO A 6 17.27 -6.93 -29.01
CA PRO A 6 17.48 -6.77 -27.58
C PRO A 6 18.63 -7.66 -27.05
N PRO A 7 19.30 -7.26 -25.95
CA PRO A 7 20.56 -7.85 -25.49
C PRO A 7 20.42 -9.31 -25.04
N ARG A 8 21.48 -10.10 -25.31
CA ARG A 8 21.57 -11.57 -25.12
C ARG A 8 21.31 -12.06 -23.68
N GLN A 9 21.41 -11.21 -22.65
CA GLN A 9 21.08 -11.57 -21.25
C GLN A 9 19.57 -11.80 -21.04
N MET A 10 18.71 -11.11 -21.79
CA MET A 10 17.25 -11.22 -21.67
C MET A 10 16.76 -12.61 -22.10
N ARG A 11 17.38 -13.22 -23.12
CA ARG A 11 16.99 -14.56 -23.61
C ARG A 11 17.31 -15.72 -22.65
N ARG A 12 18.27 -15.57 -21.73
CA ARG A 12 18.63 -16.63 -20.77
C ARG A 12 17.70 -16.66 -19.55
N VAL A 13 17.29 -15.50 -19.03
CA VAL A 13 16.30 -15.40 -17.94
C VAL A 13 14.93 -15.89 -18.39
N PHE A 14 14.51 -15.53 -19.61
CA PHE A 14 13.27 -16.03 -20.21
C PHE A 14 13.23 -17.56 -20.34
N ARG A 15 14.36 -18.22 -20.66
CA ARG A 15 14.42 -19.69 -20.79
C ARG A 15 14.42 -20.42 -19.45
N GLY A 16 15.11 -19.92 -18.43
CA GLY A 16 15.18 -20.57 -17.11
C GLY A 16 13.84 -20.58 -16.36
N ALA A 17 13.08 -19.48 -16.45
CA ALA A 17 11.72 -19.39 -15.88
C ALA A 17 10.72 -20.28 -16.64
N TRP A 18 10.84 -20.40 -17.97
CA TRP A 18 10.00 -21.29 -18.77
C TRP A 18 10.30 -22.79 -18.57
N LEU A 19 11.57 -23.16 -18.42
CA LEU A 19 11.98 -24.55 -18.18
C LEU A 19 11.56 -25.06 -16.79
N SER A 20 11.64 -24.22 -15.76
CA SER A 20 11.08 -24.52 -14.44
C SER A 20 9.55 -24.57 -14.44
N MET A 21 8.89 -23.80 -15.32
CA MET A 21 7.44 -23.87 -15.56
C MET A 21 7.02 -25.19 -16.22
N MET A 22 7.85 -25.79 -17.06
CA MET A 22 7.53 -27.09 -17.70
C MET A 22 7.85 -28.31 -16.83
N LEU A 23 8.83 -28.24 -15.93
CA LEU A 23 9.38 -29.42 -15.23
C LEU A 23 8.98 -29.56 -13.73
N GLY A 24 8.30 -28.58 -13.13
CA GLY A 24 7.87 -28.63 -11.73
C GLY A 24 6.57 -29.41 -11.46
N SER A 25 6.37 -29.92 -10.24
CA SER A 25 5.09 -30.51 -9.81
C SER A 25 3.96 -29.46 -9.87
N ALA A 26 2.70 -29.91 -9.99
CA ALA A 26 1.55 -28.99 -10.13
C ALA A 26 1.45 -27.96 -8.99
N ALA A 27 1.89 -28.32 -7.78
CA ALA A 27 1.95 -27.42 -6.63
C ALA A 27 3.01 -26.32 -6.78
N VAL A 28 4.19 -26.64 -7.31
CA VAL A 28 5.27 -25.66 -7.57
C VAL A 28 4.85 -24.65 -8.63
N ARG A 29 4.15 -25.11 -9.69
CA ARG A 29 3.58 -24.21 -10.71
C ARG A 29 2.52 -23.28 -10.15
N ARG A 30 1.60 -23.80 -9.33
CA ARG A 30 0.53 -22.99 -8.72
C ARG A 30 1.10 -21.91 -7.81
N ARG A 31 2.12 -22.24 -7.02
CA ARG A 31 2.82 -21.28 -6.15
C ARG A 31 3.54 -20.19 -6.95
N ARG A 32 4.17 -20.52 -8.08
CA ARG A 32 4.79 -19.51 -8.94
C ARG A 32 3.78 -18.55 -9.56
N VAL A 33 2.62 -19.05 -9.99
CA VAL A 33 1.52 -18.21 -10.50
C VAL A 33 0.94 -17.34 -9.38
N TYR A 34 0.83 -17.87 -8.15
CA TYR A 34 0.46 -17.08 -6.98
C TYR A 34 1.45 -15.92 -6.75
N GLU A 35 2.76 -16.17 -6.81
CA GLU A 35 3.79 -15.12 -6.67
C GLU A 35 3.69 -14.05 -7.76
N ILE A 36 3.37 -14.41 -8.99
CA ILE A 36 3.20 -13.44 -10.09
C ILE A 36 1.92 -12.59 -9.92
N LEU A 37 0.83 -13.22 -9.48
CA LEU A 37 -0.48 -12.55 -9.37
C LEU A 37 -0.64 -11.74 -8.09
N GLU A 38 -0.09 -12.24 -6.98
CA GLU A 38 -0.32 -11.74 -5.60
C GLU A 38 0.97 -11.39 -4.84
N GLY A 39 2.15 -11.77 -5.35
CA GLY A 39 3.42 -11.50 -4.67
C GLY A 39 3.82 -10.03 -4.73
N ASP A 40 4.32 -9.52 -3.60
CA ASP A 40 4.89 -8.17 -3.44
C ASP A 40 6.44 -8.18 -3.56
N ASP A 41 7.00 -9.17 -4.26
CA ASP A 41 8.45 -9.24 -4.44
C ASP A 41 8.89 -8.18 -5.47
N GLN A 42 9.44 -7.07 -4.96
CA GLN A 42 9.92 -5.97 -5.79
C GLN A 42 11.03 -6.38 -6.77
N ARG A 43 11.67 -7.55 -6.57
CA ARG A 43 12.69 -8.07 -7.47
C ARG A 43 12.11 -8.87 -8.65
N ASP A 44 10.84 -9.28 -8.61
CA ASP A 44 10.21 -10.02 -9.71
C ASP A 44 9.81 -9.09 -10.86
N VAL A 45 10.60 -9.11 -11.95
CA VAL A 45 10.33 -8.32 -13.16
C VAL A 45 9.04 -8.78 -13.85
N ILE A 46 8.70 -10.07 -13.79
CA ILE A 46 7.53 -10.64 -14.48
C ILE A 46 6.25 -10.22 -13.74
N GLY A 47 6.24 -10.34 -12.41
CA GLY A 47 5.13 -9.87 -11.57
C GLY A 47 4.84 -8.39 -11.79
N ARG A 48 5.89 -7.55 -11.76
CA ARG A 48 5.76 -6.11 -12.02
C ARG A 48 5.21 -5.81 -13.42
N ALA A 49 5.78 -6.42 -14.47
CA ALA A 49 5.30 -6.21 -15.84
C ALA A 49 3.83 -6.62 -16.00
N PHE A 50 3.43 -7.72 -15.35
CA PHE A 50 2.03 -8.17 -15.34
C PHE A 50 1.12 -7.16 -14.64
N HIS A 51 1.46 -6.70 -13.43
CA HIS A 51 0.67 -5.69 -12.70
C HIS A 51 0.55 -4.39 -13.48
N PHE A 52 1.66 -3.84 -14.00
CA PHE A 52 1.64 -2.64 -14.83
C PHE A 52 0.81 -2.84 -16.11
N GLY A 53 0.89 -4.02 -16.73
CA GLY A 53 0.09 -4.37 -17.90
C GLY A 53 -1.41 -4.36 -17.61
N ILE A 54 -1.83 -4.96 -16.48
CA ILE A 54 -3.24 -4.96 -16.07
C ILE A 54 -3.71 -3.55 -15.71
N ILE A 55 -2.90 -2.76 -14.99
CA ILE A 55 -3.23 -1.36 -14.66
C ILE A 55 -3.41 -0.54 -15.95
N GLY A 56 -2.48 -0.66 -16.90
CA GLY A 56 -2.57 0.00 -18.19
C GLY A 56 -3.83 -0.40 -18.97
N LEU A 57 -4.18 -1.69 -18.94
CA LEU A 57 -5.41 -2.19 -19.55
C LEU A 57 -6.66 -1.62 -18.87
N ILE A 58 -6.69 -1.53 -17.53
CA ILE A 58 -7.81 -0.92 -16.79
C ILE A 58 -7.98 0.53 -17.23
N ILE A 59 -6.91 1.34 -17.18
CA ILE A 59 -6.94 2.75 -17.57
C ILE A 59 -7.43 2.90 -19.01
N LEU A 60 -6.88 2.11 -19.95
CA LEU A 60 -7.31 2.12 -21.34
C LEU A 60 -8.81 1.83 -21.47
N THR A 61 -9.32 0.81 -20.78
CA THR A 61 -10.75 0.45 -20.87
C THR A 61 -11.67 1.50 -20.24
N VAL A 62 -11.24 2.17 -19.17
CA VAL A 62 -12.00 3.28 -18.55
C VAL A 62 -12.04 4.47 -19.50
N VAL A 63 -10.91 4.86 -20.08
CA VAL A 63 -10.84 5.95 -21.07
C VAL A 63 -11.72 5.65 -22.27
N LEU A 64 -11.64 4.43 -22.84
CA LEU A 64 -12.50 4.04 -23.96
C LEU A 64 -13.99 4.03 -23.57
N SER A 65 -14.33 3.68 -22.34
CA SER A 65 -15.71 3.72 -21.85
C SER A 65 -16.23 5.15 -21.70
N ILE A 66 -15.38 6.10 -21.28
CA ILE A 66 -15.71 7.53 -21.22
C ILE A 66 -15.86 8.09 -22.65
N LEU A 67 -14.95 7.77 -23.56
CA LEU A 67 -15.03 8.25 -24.94
C LEU A 67 -16.26 7.71 -25.68
N ASP A 68 -16.72 6.51 -25.35
CA ASP A 68 -17.95 5.91 -25.92
C ASP A 68 -19.22 6.68 -25.49
N THR A 69 -19.18 7.51 -24.43
CA THR A 69 -20.32 8.38 -24.08
C THR A 69 -20.43 9.63 -24.95
N VAL A 70 -19.42 9.90 -25.81
CA VAL A 70 -19.41 11.06 -26.72
C VAL A 70 -19.98 10.64 -28.08
N PRO A 71 -21.14 11.18 -28.52
CA PRO A 71 -21.82 10.72 -29.74
C PRO A 71 -20.95 10.76 -31.01
N SER A 72 -20.13 11.80 -31.18
CA SER A 72 -19.25 11.98 -32.35
C SER A 72 -18.13 10.94 -32.43
N ILE A 73 -17.62 10.48 -31.29
CA ILE A 73 -16.58 9.46 -31.21
C ILE A 73 -17.20 8.08 -31.39
N GLN A 74 -18.34 7.84 -30.75
CA GLN A 74 -19.06 6.57 -30.84
C GLN A 74 -19.41 6.21 -32.28
N GLN A 75 -19.93 7.15 -33.07
CA GLN A 75 -20.28 6.90 -34.48
C GLN A 75 -19.08 6.44 -35.32
N ARG A 76 -17.86 6.88 -34.98
CA ARG A 76 -16.65 6.61 -35.76
C ARG A 76 -15.84 5.42 -35.23
N TRP A 77 -15.91 5.11 -33.93
CA TRP A 77 -15.02 4.15 -33.27
C TRP A 77 -15.72 3.02 -32.49
N SER A 78 -17.06 2.97 -32.45
CA SER A 78 -17.83 1.97 -31.69
C SER A 78 -17.41 0.52 -31.93
N ASN A 79 -17.16 0.14 -33.19
CA ASN A 79 -16.72 -1.21 -33.55
C ASN A 79 -15.32 -1.56 -33.00
N SER A 80 -14.40 -0.60 -32.97
CA SER A 80 -13.06 -0.80 -32.43
C SER A 80 -13.08 -0.84 -30.90
N ALA A 81 -13.84 0.07 -30.28
CA ALA A 81 -13.98 0.15 -28.83
C ALA A 81 -14.64 -1.11 -28.24
N SER A 82 -15.68 -1.64 -28.89
CA SER A 82 -16.33 -2.88 -28.49
C SER A 82 -15.41 -4.10 -28.56
N ARG A 83 -14.60 -4.23 -29.62
CA ARG A 83 -13.59 -5.31 -29.74
C ARG A 83 -12.57 -5.26 -28.61
N VAL A 84 -12.01 -4.08 -28.32
CA VAL A 84 -11.09 -3.89 -27.19
C VAL A 84 -11.79 -4.20 -25.87
N GLY A 85 -13.06 -3.83 -25.74
CA GLY A 85 -13.91 -4.16 -24.59
C GLY A 85 -14.05 -5.67 -24.37
N VAL A 86 -14.31 -6.45 -25.42
CA VAL A 86 -14.39 -7.92 -25.32
C VAL A 86 -13.04 -8.53 -24.97
N VAL A 87 -11.97 -8.16 -25.67
CA VAL A 87 -10.62 -8.70 -25.42
C VAL A 87 -10.17 -8.42 -23.98
N SER A 88 -10.31 -7.17 -23.52
CA SER A 88 -9.95 -6.80 -22.14
C SER A 88 -10.77 -7.53 -21.09
N THR A 89 -12.07 -7.73 -21.33
CA THR A 89 -12.95 -8.50 -20.44
C THR A 89 -12.50 -9.96 -20.37
N THR A 90 -12.15 -10.58 -21.50
CA THR A 90 -11.62 -11.94 -21.52
C THR A 90 -10.32 -12.04 -20.71
N ILE A 91 -9.43 -11.06 -20.82
CA ILE A 91 -8.20 -11.00 -20.01
C ILE A 91 -8.53 -10.91 -18.52
N PHE A 92 -9.45 -10.03 -18.11
CA PHE A 92 -9.86 -9.92 -16.70
C PHE A 92 -10.58 -11.16 -16.17
N LEU A 93 -11.35 -11.85 -17.03
CA LEU A 93 -11.99 -13.12 -16.67
C LEU A 93 -10.93 -14.21 -16.43
N ILE A 94 -9.96 -14.34 -17.34
CA ILE A 94 -8.85 -15.28 -17.18
C ILE A 94 -8.09 -14.97 -15.90
N GLU A 95 -7.77 -13.70 -15.65
CA GLU A 95 -7.13 -13.25 -14.43
C GLU A 95 -7.94 -13.65 -13.18
N TYR A 96 -9.25 -13.38 -13.15
CA TYR A 96 -10.10 -13.72 -12.02
C TYR A 96 -10.15 -15.22 -11.75
N VAL A 97 -10.29 -16.04 -12.80
CA VAL A 97 -10.27 -17.50 -12.69
C VAL A 97 -8.91 -17.99 -12.17
N LEU A 98 -7.81 -17.44 -12.68
CA LEU A 98 -6.47 -17.78 -12.19
C LEU A 98 -6.32 -17.43 -10.71
N ARG A 99 -6.84 -16.27 -10.27
CA ARG A 99 -6.81 -15.87 -8.86
C ARG A 99 -7.64 -16.78 -7.96
N ILE A 100 -8.83 -17.20 -8.39
CA ILE A 100 -9.61 -18.25 -7.69
C ILE A 100 -8.82 -19.57 -7.64
N TRP A 101 -8.10 -19.92 -8.70
CA TRP A 101 -7.31 -21.15 -8.73
C TRP A 101 -6.11 -21.11 -7.77
N VAL A 102 -5.40 -19.98 -7.68
CA VAL A 102 -4.21 -19.83 -6.83
C VAL A 102 -4.49 -19.38 -5.40
N CYS A 103 -5.70 -18.89 -5.07
CA CYS A 103 -6.03 -18.37 -3.74
C CYS A 103 -5.84 -19.36 -2.57
N VAL A 104 -5.72 -20.66 -2.88
CA VAL A 104 -5.42 -21.72 -1.90
C VAL A 104 -3.98 -21.66 -1.36
N GLU A 105 -3.08 -20.97 -2.06
CA GLU A 105 -1.69 -20.74 -1.62
C GLU A 105 -1.56 -19.49 -0.72
N ASP A 106 -2.64 -18.73 -0.54
CA ASP A 106 -2.65 -17.53 0.31
C ASP A 106 -2.45 -17.91 1.79
N PRO A 107 -1.42 -17.37 2.48
CA PRO A 107 -1.20 -17.62 3.90
C PRO A 107 -2.41 -17.32 4.79
N ARG A 108 -3.25 -16.34 4.42
CA ARG A 108 -4.47 -15.96 5.18
C ARG A 108 -5.54 -17.05 5.17
N ARG A 109 -5.42 -18.02 4.26
CA ARG A 109 -6.37 -19.12 4.05
C ARG A 109 -5.75 -20.49 4.33
N ALA A 110 -4.54 -20.51 4.87
CA ALA A 110 -3.87 -21.73 5.30
C ALA A 110 -4.74 -22.46 6.35
N GLY A 111 -5.05 -23.74 6.08
CA GLY A 111 -5.90 -24.58 6.95
C GLY A 111 -7.38 -24.66 6.53
N MET A 112 -7.83 -23.89 5.54
CA MET A 112 -9.17 -24.08 4.97
C MET A 112 -9.17 -25.20 3.92
N THR A 113 -10.29 -25.93 3.78
CA THR A 113 -10.51 -26.81 2.62
C THR A 113 -10.46 -25.99 1.32
N HIS A 114 -9.98 -26.57 0.21
CA HIS A 114 -9.85 -25.85 -1.06
C HIS A 114 -11.14 -25.14 -1.52
N LEU A 115 -12.31 -25.76 -1.31
CA LEU A 115 -13.60 -25.15 -1.67
C LEU A 115 -13.93 -23.92 -0.80
N ARG A 116 -13.72 -24.02 0.52
CA ARG A 116 -13.92 -22.88 1.44
C ARG A 116 -12.95 -21.74 1.17
N ALA A 117 -11.68 -22.04 0.85
CA ALA A 117 -10.70 -21.02 0.49
C ALA A 117 -11.14 -20.21 -0.75
N ARG A 118 -11.67 -20.90 -1.78
CA ARG A 118 -12.18 -20.27 -3.00
C ARG A 118 -13.42 -19.43 -2.75
N LEU A 119 -14.40 -19.94 -1.99
CA LEU A 119 -15.59 -19.16 -1.62
C LEU A 119 -15.23 -17.95 -0.77
N ASN A 120 -14.31 -18.11 0.18
CA ASN A 120 -13.79 -17.01 0.99
C ASN A 120 -13.09 -15.96 0.11
N TYR A 121 -12.37 -16.37 -0.93
CA TYR A 121 -11.79 -15.43 -1.91
C TYR A 121 -12.88 -14.67 -2.68
N MET A 122 -13.86 -15.37 -3.25
CA MET A 122 -14.92 -14.74 -4.04
C MET A 122 -15.73 -13.70 -3.24
N LEU A 123 -15.91 -13.93 -1.93
CA LEU A 123 -16.61 -13.02 -1.01
C LEU A 123 -15.69 -11.99 -0.33
N SER A 124 -14.37 -12.08 -0.52
CA SER A 124 -13.43 -11.09 0.01
C SER A 124 -13.47 -9.79 -0.81
N PHE A 125 -13.02 -8.68 -0.21
CA PHE A 125 -12.95 -7.38 -0.89
C PHE A 125 -12.24 -7.46 -2.25
N ASP A 126 -11.08 -8.13 -2.32
CA ASP A 126 -10.30 -8.30 -3.55
C ASP A 126 -11.03 -9.14 -4.61
N GLY A 127 -11.73 -10.20 -4.18
CA GLY A 127 -12.50 -11.07 -5.08
C GLY A 127 -13.77 -10.43 -5.60
N VAL A 128 -14.45 -9.61 -4.79
CA VAL A 128 -15.63 -8.84 -5.20
C VAL A 128 -15.25 -7.79 -6.24
N ILE A 129 -14.12 -7.10 -6.06
CA ILE A 129 -13.61 -6.13 -7.03
C ILE A 129 -13.33 -6.78 -8.39
N ASP A 130 -12.66 -7.94 -8.39
CA ASP A 130 -12.42 -8.66 -9.64
C ASP A 130 -13.71 -9.17 -10.29
N LEU A 131 -14.66 -9.65 -9.49
CA LEU A 131 -15.97 -10.09 -9.97
C LEU A 131 -16.72 -8.93 -10.65
N ILE A 132 -16.78 -7.77 -10.00
CA ILE A 132 -17.42 -6.56 -10.52
C ILE A 132 -16.79 -6.13 -11.86
N ALA A 133 -15.48 -6.31 -12.05
CA ALA A 133 -14.81 -5.93 -13.30
C ALA A 133 -15.28 -6.77 -14.51
N VAL A 134 -15.70 -8.01 -14.28
CA VAL A 134 -16.13 -8.96 -15.33
C VAL A 134 -17.65 -9.07 -15.42
N LEU A 135 -18.37 -8.76 -14.34
CA LEU A 135 -19.82 -8.82 -14.21
C LEU A 135 -20.62 -8.20 -15.38
N PRO A 136 -20.26 -7.02 -15.92
CA PRO A 136 -21.04 -6.39 -16.99
C PRO A 136 -21.21 -7.29 -18.23
N PHE A 137 -20.21 -8.10 -18.55
CA PHE A 137 -20.25 -9.02 -19.69
C PHE A 137 -21.23 -10.18 -19.46
N PHE A 138 -21.20 -10.76 -18.26
CA PHE A 138 -22.12 -11.84 -17.92
C PHE A 138 -23.57 -11.36 -17.87
N LEU A 139 -23.81 -10.13 -17.38
CA LEU A 139 -25.15 -9.54 -17.39
C LEU A 139 -25.69 -9.41 -18.82
N VAL A 140 -24.91 -8.84 -19.73
CA VAL A 140 -25.31 -8.73 -21.15
C VAL A 140 -25.56 -10.10 -21.78
N ALA A 141 -24.70 -11.09 -21.50
CA ALA A 141 -24.84 -12.44 -22.02
C ALA A 141 -26.10 -13.17 -21.50
N LEU A 142 -26.50 -12.92 -20.24
CA LEU A 142 -27.63 -13.59 -19.60
C LEU A 142 -28.98 -12.91 -19.89
N THR A 143 -29.02 -11.58 -19.92
CA THR A 143 -30.27 -10.83 -20.04
C THR A 143 -30.56 -10.38 -21.47
N GLY A 144 -29.57 -10.41 -22.36
CA GLY A 144 -29.68 -9.83 -23.70
C GLY A 144 -29.81 -8.30 -23.70
N TYR A 145 -29.52 -7.62 -22.57
CA TYR A 145 -29.51 -6.15 -22.53
C TYR A 145 -28.43 -5.61 -23.47
N ASP A 146 -28.73 -4.48 -24.11
CA ASP A 146 -27.74 -3.80 -24.94
C ASP A 146 -26.52 -3.37 -24.10
N LEU A 147 -25.34 -3.45 -24.72
CA LEU A 147 -24.07 -3.00 -24.15
C LEU A 147 -24.15 -1.53 -23.71
N ARG A 148 -25.07 -0.73 -24.27
CA ARG A 148 -25.31 0.66 -23.89
C ARG A 148 -25.85 0.82 -22.46
N THR A 149 -26.78 -0.02 -22.02
CA THR A 149 -27.43 0.13 -20.71
C THR A 149 -26.49 -0.24 -19.56
N VAL A 150 -25.46 -1.03 -19.82
CA VAL A 150 -24.45 -1.45 -18.83
C VAL A 150 -23.20 -0.55 -18.82
N THR A 151 -23.22 0.61 -19.47
CA THR A 151 -22.04 1.51 -19.57
C THR A 151 -21.51 1.93 -18.19
N LEU A 152 -22.40 2.29 -17.26
CA LEU A 152 -22.02 2.60 -15.87
C LEU A 152 -21.37 1.40 -15.18
N LEU A 153 -21.84 0.18 -15.45
CA LEU A 153 -21.25 -1.04 -14.88
C LEU A 153 -19.85 -1.31 -15.42
N ARG A 154 -19.54 -0.91 -16.67
CA ARG A 154 -18.16 -0.99 -17.21
C ARG A 154 -17.20 -0.05 -16.49
N LEU A 155 -17.65 1.12 -16.05
CA LEU A 155 -16.83 2.06 -15.28
C LEU A 155 -16.45 1.50 -13.90
N LEU A 156 -17.20 0.54 -13.36
CA LEU A 156 -16.85 -0.13 -12.11
C LEU A 156 -15.52 -0.89 -12.19
N ARG A 157 -15.00 -1.19 -13.40
CA ARG A 157 -13.63 -1.71 -13.59
C ARG A 157 -12.56 -0.79 -13.03
N PHE A 158 -12.84 0.51 -12.91
CA PHE A 158 -11.97 1.46 -12.22
C PHE A 158 -11.66 1.02 -10.79
N PHE A 159 -12.61 0.40 -10.08
CA PHE A 159 -12.38 -0.12 -8.73
C PHE A 159 -11.32 -1.22 -8.67
N LYS A 160 -11.00 -1.87 -9.80
CA LYS A 160 -9.88 -2.83 -9.89
C LYS A 160 -8.54 -2.17 -9.57
N LEU A 161 -8.40 -0.85 -9.78
CA LEU A 161 -7.21 -0.08 -9.37
C LEU A 161 -7.01 -0.06 -7.84
N LEU A 162 -8.09 -0.18 -7.04
CA LEU A 162 -7.98 -0.17 -5.58
C LEU A 162 -7.08 -1.32 -5.09
N ARG A 163 -7.14 -2.48 -5.75
CA ARG A 163 -6.33 -3.66 -5.40
C ARG A 163 -4.83 -3.41 -5.60
N TYR A 164 -4.47 -2.69 -6.64
CA TYR A 164 -3.06 -2.43 -6.97
C TYR A 164 -2.47 -1.28 -6.14
N SER A 165 -3.28 -0.60 -5.32
CA SER A 165 -2.83 0.48 -4.46
C SER A 165 -2.78 0.03 -2.99
N THR A 166 -1.57 -0.28 -2.54
CA THR A 166 -1.29 -0.58 -1.13
C THR A 166 -1.66 0.60 -0.21
N GLY A 167 -1.51 1.83 -0.71
CA GLY A 167 -1.91 3.05 -0.01
C GLY A 167 -3.42 3.13 0.22
N ILE A 168 -4.24 2.82 -0.79
CA ILE A 168 -5.69 2.83 -0.62
C ILE A 168 -6.13 1.71 0.35
N MET A 169 -5.49 0.55 0.29
CA MET A 169 -5.75 -0.51 1.28
C MET A 169 -5.40 -0.07 2.71
N SER A 170 -4.34 0.72 2.89
CA SER A 170 -4.00 1.29 4.20
C SER A 170 -5.05 2.31 4.66
N LEU A 171 -5.62 3.08 3.73
CA LEU A 171 -6.70 4.02 4.02
C LEU A 171 -7.98 3.31 4.47
N PHE A 172 -8.38 2.24 3.79
CA PHE A 172 -9.54 1.43 4.21
C PHE A 172 -9.33 0.80 5.58
N GLU A 173 -8.13 0.27 5.84
CA GLU A 173 -7.78 -0.27 7.15
C GLU A 173 -7.87 0.81 8.25
N ALA A 174 -7.36 2.01 7.97
CA ALA A 174 -7.43 3.14 8.89
C ALA A 174 -8.88 3.57 9.20
N ILE A 175 -9.73 3.67 8.18
CA ILE A 175 -11.16 3.99 8.32
C ILE A 175 -11.87 2.88 9.12
N TYR A 176 -11.58 1.61 8.82
CA TYR A 176 -12.21 0.49 9.52
C TYR A 176 -11.80 0.42 10.99
N ALA A 177 -10.53 0.72 11.29
CA ALA A 177 -10.02 0.82 12.65
C ALA A 177 -10.73 1.92 13.46
N GLU A 178 -10.94 3.08 12.84
CA GLU A 178 -11.55 4.26 13.47
C GLU A 178 -13.06 4.40 13.24
N ARG A 179 -13.74 3.36 12.75
CA ARG A 179 -15.16 3.45 12.35
C ARG A 179 -16.09 3.98 13.44
N HIS A 180 -15.80 3.66 14.70
CA HIS A 180 -16.61 4.13 15.84
C HIS A 180 -16.38 5.62 16.12
N THR A 181 -15.13 6.08 16.08
CA THR A 181 -14.75 7.49 16.21
C THR A 181 -15.28 8.32 15.04
N LEU A 182 -15.18 7.80 13.82
CA LEU A 182 -15.74 8.43 12.62
C LEU A 182 -17.26 8.53 12.68
N PHE A 183 -17.94 7.47 13.11
CA PHE A 183 -19.39 7.50 13.31
C PHE A 183 -19.78 8.54 14.37
N ALA A 184 -19.07 8.63 15.49
CA ALA A 184 -19.29 9.66 16.49
C ALA A 184 -19.09 11.08 15.91
N SER A 185 -18.05 11.31 15.11
CA SER A 185 -17.82 12.59 14.45
C SER A 185 -18.93 12.96 13.46
N LEU A 186 -19.49 11.97 12.75
CA LEU A 186 -20.64 12.16 11.86
C LEU A 186 -21.90 12.56 12.64
N VAL A 187 -22.15 11.95 13.81
CA VAL A 187 -23.28 12.32 14.68
C VAL A 187 -23.14 13.77 15.15
N VAL A 188 -21.93 14.21 15.53
CA VAL A 188 -21.66 15.61 15.89
C VAL A 188 -21.91 16.55 14.70
N LEU A 189 -21.41 16.19 13.51
CA LEU A 189 -21.64 16.96 12.28
C LEU A 189 -23.13 17.12 11.98
N MET A 190 -23.89 16.03 12.02
CA MET A 190 -25.33 16.06 11.77
C MET A 190 -26.09 16.88 12.83
N THR A 191 -25.64 16.85 14.08
CA THR A 191 -26.22 17.68 15.15
C THR A 191 -26.03 19.17 14.84
N VAL A 192 -24.83 19.57 14.41
CA VAL A 192 -24.56 20.96 14.04
C VAL A 192 -25.37 21.38 12.81
N VAL A 193 -25.50 20.52 11.80
CA VAL A 193 -26.35 20.77 10.62
C VAL A 193 -27.79 21.03 11.05
N VAL A 194 -28.38 20.18 11.88
CA VAL A 194 -29.77 20.33 12.34
C VAL A 194 -29.96 21.60 13.17
N VAL A 195 -29.04 21.90 14.08
CA VAL A 195 -29.10 23.11 14.91
C VAL A 195 -28.98 24.37 14.05
N ALA A 196 -28.00 24.45 13.16
CA ALA A 196 -27.81 25.58 12.26
C ALA A 196 -29.02 25.77 11.33
N ALA A 197 -29.56 24.68 10.78
CA ALA A 197 -30.74 24.70 9.93
C ALA A 197 -31.99 25.18 10.68
N THR A 198 -32.19 24.75 11.92
CA THR A 198 -33.32 25.17 12.75
C THR A 198 -33.24 26.65 13.07
N ILE A 199 -32.06 27.14 13.47
CA ILE A 199 -31.86 28.58 13.74
C ILE A 199 -32.08 29.40 12.45
N MET A 200 -31.62 28.91 11.30
CA MET A 200 -31.81 29.61 10.04
C MET A 200 -33.27 29.61 9.57
N TYR A 201 -34.00 28.50 9.78
CA TYR A 201 -35.45 28.43 9.56
C TYR A 201 -36.19 29.47 10.40
N GLU A 202 -35.87 29.61 11.68
CA GLU A 202 -36.52 30.58 12.56
C GLU A 202 -36.25 32.04 12.15
N VAL A 203 -35.04 32.34 11.63
CA VAL A 203 -34.64 33.71 11.29
C VAL A 203 -35.02 34.12 9.86
N GLU A 204 -34.85 33.22 8.90
CA GLU A 204 -35.07 33.51 7.46
C GLU A 204 -36.35 32.90 6.92
N GLY A 205 -36.97 31.91 7.58
CA GLY A 205 -38.11 31.17 7.04
C GLY A 205 -39.35 32.03 6.77
N GLY A 206 -39.57 33.08 7.57
CA GLY A 206 -40.63 34.06 7.33
C GLY A 206 -40.34 35.03 6.17
N VAL A 207 -39.06 35.31 5.89
CA VAL A 207 -38.62 36.25 4.84
C VAL A 207 -38.42 35.53 3.51
N GLN A 208 -37.95 34.28 3.55
CA GLN A 208 -37.58 33.46 2.41
C GLN A 208 -38.25 32.07 2.48
N PRO A 209 -39.59 31.97 2.45
CA PRO A 209 -40.29 30.70 2.65
C PRO A 209 -39.99 29.64 1.57
N ALA A 210 -39.60 30.05 0.36
CA ALA A 210 -39.20 29.11 -0.69
C ALA A 210 -37.86 28.41 -0.41
N GLN A 211 -36.97 29.03 0.38
CA GLN A 211 -35.60 28.56 0.60
C GLN A 211 -35.37 28.08 2.04
N PHE A 212 -35.95 28.77 3.01
CA PHE A 212 -35.82 28.48 4.45
C PHE A 212 -37.17 28.20 5.11
N GLY A 213 -38.23 27.91 4.34
CA GLY A 213 -39.59 27.69 4.89
C GLY A 213 -39.82 26.32 5.53
N SER A 214 -38.79 25.47 5.65
CA SER A 214 -38.83 24.27 6.47
C SER A 214 -37.43 23.88 6.92
N ILE A 215 -37.31 23.18 8.05
CA ILE A 215 -36.01 22.72 8.56
C ILE A 215 -35.25 21.89 7.51
N PRO A 216 -35.85 20.93 6.77
CA PRO A 216 -35.14 20.19 5.73
C PRO A 216 -34.60 21.06 4.58
N LEU A 217 -35.32 22.12 4.19
CA LEU A 217 -34.81 23.07 3.19
C LEU A 217 -33.62 23.86 3.76
N SER A 218 -33.70 24.31 5.02
CA SER A 218 -32.58 24.95 5.70
C SER A 218 -31.38 24.01 5.93
N MET A 219 -31.62 22.69 6.03
CA MET A 219 -30.56 21.68 6.17
C MET A 219 -29.72 21.56 4.89
N TRP A 220 -30.30 21.77 3.70
CA TRP A 220 -29.54 21.84 2.45
C TRP A 220 -28.49 22.94 2.52
N TRP A 221 -28.91 24.17 2.85
CA TRP A 221 -28.01 25.30 3.07
C TRP A 221 -26.96 25.03 4.15
N ALA A 222 -27.38 24.50 5.31
CA ALA A 222 -26.48 24.23 6.42
C ALA A 222 -25.43 23.17 6.05
N MET A 223 -25.84 22.11 5.34
CA MET A 223 -24.94 21.05 4.87
C MET A 223 -23.89 21.63 3.94
N GLU A 224 -24.27 22.35 2.89
CA GLU A 224 -23.32 22.93 1.94
C GLU A 224 -22.38 23.95 2.55
N THR A 225 -22.88 24.77 3.48
CA THR A 225 -22.07 25.76 4.20
C THR A 225 -21.04 25.07 5.08
N ILE A 226 -21.48 24.08 5.88
CA ILE A 226 -20.61 23.34 6.79
C ILE A 226 -19.60 22.49 6.02
N THR A 227 -20.02 21.86 4.91
CA THR A 227 -19.14 21.06 4.03
C THR A 227 -18.28 21.90 3.10
N THR A 228 -18.31 23.23 3.23
CA THR A 228 -17.52 24.17 2.42
C THR A 228 -17.76 24.08 0.90
N VAL A 229 -18.95 23.58 0.49
CA VAL A 229 -19.36 23.49 -0.92
C VAL A 229 -19.84 24.85 -1.42
N GLY A 230 -20.87 25.40 -0.74
CA GLY A 230 -21.42 26.73 -0.99
C GLY A 230 -21.75 27.03 -2.45
N TYR A 231 -22.74 26.34 -3.05
CA TYR A 231 -23.15 26.62 -4.43
C TYR A 231 -23.62 28.07 -4.64
N GLY A 232 -24.15 28.70 -3.58
CA GLY A 232 -24.63 30.09 -3.61
C GLY A 232 -26.02 30.24 -4.21
N ASP A 233 -26.77 29.14 -4.34
CA ASP A 233 -28.17 29.08 -4.76
C ASP A 233 -29.13 29.54 -3.65
N VAL A 234 -28.79 29.26 -2.39
CA VAL A 234 -29.55 29.66 -1.20
C VAL A 234 -28.64 30.44 -0.23
N ILE A 235 -29.00 31.68 0.09
CA ILE A 235 -28.23 32.53 1.01
C ILE A 235 -29.16 33.36 1.94
N PRO A 236 -28.78 33.58 3.20
CA PRO A 236 -29.55 34.46 4.08
C PRO A 236 -29.45 35.92 3.62
N ILE A 237 -30.58 36.62 3.62
CA ILE A 237 -30.65 38.02 3.20
C ILE A 237 -30.76 38.98 4.38
N THR A 238 -31.16 38.52 5.56
CA THR A 238 -31.26 39.35 6.75
C THR A 238 -29.89 39.56 7.42
N ALA A 239 -29.75 40.64 8.19
CA ALA A 239 -28.54 40.88 8.98
C ALA A 239 -28.29 39.76 10.00
N GLY A 240 -29.35 39.27 10.67
CA GLY A 240 -29.27 38.17 11.63
C GLY A 240 -28.85 36.86 10.97
N GLY A 241 -29.46 36.51 9.83
CA GLY A 241 -29.10 35.33 9.05
C GLY A 241 -27.65 35.37 8.58
N ARG A 242 -27.13 36.53 8.16
CA ARG A 242 -25.71 36.68 7.79
C ARG A 242 -24.74 36.46 8.96
N VAL A 243 -25.09 36.94 10.17
CA VAL A 243 -24.30 36.67 11.38
C VAL A 243 -24.30 35.18 11.72
N ILE A 244 -25.47 34.53 11.65
CA ILE A 244 -25.60 33.09 11.88
C ILE A 244 -24.82 32.29 10.84
N ALA A 245 -24.87 32.70 9.57
CA ALA A 245 -24.10 32.08 8.50
C ALA A 245 -22.60 32.18 8.75
N ALA A 246 -22.10 33.35 9.12
CA ALA A 246 -20.69 33.54 9.46
C ALA A 246 -20.25 32.63 10.62
N ALA A 247 -21.07 32.54 11.69
CA ALA A 247 -20.81 31.63 12.79
C ALA A 247 -20.84 30.15 12.35
N THR A 248 -21.80 29.78 11.49
CA THR A 248 -21.96 28.42 10.95
C THR A 248 -20.75 28.01 10.10
N MET A 249 -20.21 28.91 9.28
CA MET A 249 -18.99 28.66 8.49
C MET A 249 -17.79 28.34 9.40
N VAL A 250 -17.57 29.12 10.47
CA VAL A 250 -16.47 28.88 11.43
C VAL A 250 -16.68 27.56 12.15
N LEU A 251 -17.89 27.29 12.64
CA LEU A 251 -18.20 26.04 13.34
C LEU A 251 -18.04 24.82 12.42
N GLY A 252 -18.43 24.94 11.15
CA GLY A 252 -18.27 23.89 10.16
C GLY A 252 -16.81 23.47 9.96
N LEU A 253 -15.90 24.43 9.86
CA LEU A 253 -14.46 24.16 9.78
C LEU A 253 -13.94 23.38 11.00
N ILE A 254 -14.37 23.76 12.21
CA ILE A 254 -13.95 23.08 13.45
C ILE A 254 -14.43 21.63 13.46
N VAL A 255 -15.69 21.38 13.09
CA VAL A 255 -16.28 20.04 13.14
C VAL A 255 -15.73 19.14 12.03
N LEU A 256 -15.53 19.66 10.82
CA LEU A 256 -14.92 18.91 9.72
C LEU A 256 -13.46 18.53 9.97
N ALA A 257 -12.73 19.29 10.79
CA ALA A 257 -11.35 18.97 11.14
C ALA A 257 -11.24 17.62 11.87
N LEU A 258 -12.27 17.20 12.62
CA LEU A 258 -12.28 15.96 13.39
C LEU A 258 -12.14 14.70 12.51
N PRO A 259 -13.05 14.39 11.58
CA PRO A 259 -12.93 13.18 10.74
C PRO A 259 -11.66 13.20 9.90
N VAL A 260 -11.23 14.36 9.39
CA VAL A 260 -9.98 14.50 8.62
C VAL A 260 -8.77 14.13 9.48
N ALA A 261 -8.67 14.66 10.70
CA ALA A 261 -7.57 14.35 11.62
C ALA A 261 -7.57 12.89 12.06
N ILE A 262 -8.74 12.30 12.33
CA ILE A 262 -8.90 10.88 12.70
C ILE A 262 -8.39 9.99 11.57
N VAL A 263 -8.84 10.23 10.33
CA VAL A 263 -8.37 9.44 9.17
C VAL A 263 -6.88 9.63 8.94
N ALA A 264 -6.36 10.86 9.01
CA ALA A 264 -4.95 11.15 8.77
C ALA A 264 -4.02 10.48 9.80
N THR A 265 -4.37 10.55 11.09
CA THR A 265 -3.59 9.94 12.18
C THR A 265 -3.59 8.42 12.08
N SER A 266 -4.76 7.81 11.87
CA SER A 266 -4.89 6.36 11.69
C SER A 266 -4.21 5.87 10.40
N PHE A 267 -4.32 6.61 9.31
CA PHE A 267 -3.62 6.28 8.06
C PHE A 267 -2.10 6.30 8.23
N ASN A 268 -1.56 7.29 8.94
CA ASN A 268 -0.14 7.36 9.27
C ASN A 268 0.29 6.21 10.19
N GLU A 269 -0.55 5.81 11.14
CA GLU A 269 -0.35 4.61 11.97
C GLU A 269 -0.25 3.36 11.10
N VAL A 270 -1.20 3.14 10.20
CA VAL A 270 -1.27 1.96 9.34
C VAL A 270 -0.08 1.92 8.37
N ILE A 271 0.29 3.05 7.76
CA ILE A 271 1.49 3.12 6.93
C ILE A 271 2.73 2.81 7.75
N ARG A 272 2.86 3.33 8.97
CA ARG A 272 4.01 3.06 9.83
C ARG A 272 4.08 1.59 10.25
N ARG A 273 2.94 0.96 10.54
CA ARG A 273 2.86 -0.48 10.83
C ARG A 273 3.22 -1.34 9.60
N ARG A 274 2.75 -0.98 8.41
CA ARG A 274 3.08 -1.66 7.15
C ARG A 274 4.52 -1.39 6.69
N GLY A 275 5.07 -0.25 7.09
CA GLY A 275 6.47 0.12 6.95
C GLY A 275 7.34 -0.75 7.85
N PHE A 276 7.58 -1.99 7.40
CA PHE A 276 8.51 -2.94 8.00
C PHE A 276 8.05 -3.54 9.34
N LEU A 277 7.17 -4.55 9.29
CA LEU A 277 7.04 -5.50 10.39
C LEU A 277 8.26 -6.42 10.37
N LEU A 278 9.06 -6.38 11.43
CA LEU A 278 10.02 -7.43 11.73
C LEU A 278 9.25 -8.72 11.96
N ASN A 279 9.26 -9.59 10.95
CA ASN A 279 8.68 -10.91 11.04
C ASN A 279 9.78 -11.96 11.00
N TRP A 280 9.42 -13.17 11.44
CA TRP A 280 10.32 -14.32 11.45
C TRP A 280 11.04 -14.53 10.12
N ALA A 281 10.31 -14.41 9.00
CA ALA A 281 10.86 -14.64 7.67
C ALA A 281 11.96 -13.64 7.31
N THR A 282 11.79 -12.36 7.66
CA THR A 282 12.80 -11.32 7.43
C THR A 282 14.06 -11.60 8.25
N LEU A 283 13.94 -11.82 9.56
CA LEU A 283 15.12 -12.04 10.40
C LEU A 283 15.85 -13.34 10.05
N SER A 284 15.12 -14.43 9.78
CA SER A 284 15.72 -15.72 9.41
C SER A 284 16.54 -15.69 8.13
N ARG A 285 16.29 -14.72 7.24
CA ARG A 285 17.06 -14.51 6.01
C ARG A 285 18.36 -13.75 6.24
N LEU A 286 18.50 -13.04 7.36
CA LEU A 286 19.72 -12.31 7.67
C LEU A 286 20.79 -13.32 8.09
N PRO A 287 22.01 -13.25 7.53
CA PRO A 287 23.09 -14.17 7.84
C PRO A 287 23.33 -14.33 9.34
N LEU A 288 23.27 -13.22 10.09
CA LEU A 288 23.44 -13.19 11.53
C LEU A 288 22.46 -14.10 12.28
N PHE A 289 21.19 -14.14 11.88
CA PHE A 289 20.14 -14.89 12.58
C PHE A 289 19.75 -16.21 11.88
N SER A 290 20.39 -16.53 10.75
CA SER A 290 20.11 -17.75 9.98
C SER A 290 20.39 -19.02 10.78
N GLY A 291 19.42 -19.93 10.89
CA GLY A 291 19.60 -21.20 11.62
C GLY A 291 19.61 -21.10 13.15
N LEU A 292 19.16 -19.98 13.74
CA LEU A 292 18.80 -19.94 15.16
C LEU A 292 17.50 -20.72 15.43
N ASP A 293 17.36 -21.27 16.63
CA ASP A 293 16.16 -21.98 17.04
C ASP A 293 14.95 -21.05 17.23
N THR A 294 13.75 -21.65 17.21
CA THR A 294 12.47 -20.93 17.35
C THR A 294 12.36 -20.10 18.62
N GLY A 295 12.93 -20.57 19.74
CA GLY A 295 12.90 -19.84 21.01
C GLY A 295 13.79 -18.60 20.96
N THR A 296 15.05 -18.75 20.54
CA THR A 296 16.01 -17.64 20.44
C THR A 296 15.51 -16.54 19.50
N MET A 297 14.96 -16.90 18.36
CA MET A 297 14.50 -15.92 17.37
C MET A 297 13.18 -15.26 17.79
N ALA A 298 12.30 -15.92 18.54
CA ALA A 298 11.15 -15.26 19.17
C ALA A 298 11.59 -14.17 20.16
N GLU A 299 12.64 -14.43 20.94
CA GLU A 299 13.22 -13.42 21.83
C GLU A 299 13.84 -12.25 21.04
N VAL A 300 14.59 -12.52 19.96
CA VAL A 300 15.13 -11.47 19.09
C VAL A 300 14.00 -10.62 18.48
N LEU A 301 12.95 -11.25 17.96
CA LEU A 301 11.77 -10.56 17.42
C LEU A 301 11.09 -9.67 18.46
N SER A 302 11.08 -10.08 19.72
CA SER A 302 10.41 -9.33 20.79
C SER A 302 11.09 -8.01 21.14
N VAL A 303 12.38 -7.87 20.82
CA VAL A 303 13.18 -6.67 21.14
C VAL A 303 13.69 -5.91 19.92
N ALA A 304 13.76 -6.55 18.75
CA ALA A 304 14.23 -5.94 17.52
C ALA A 304 13.25 -4.88 17.02
N ARG A 305 13.79 -3.74 16.56
CA ARG A 305 13.02 -2.62 16.01
C ARG A 305 13.35 -2.36 14.56
N ALA A 306 12.30 -2.13 13.80
CA ALA A 306 12.33 -1.89 12.37
C ALA A 306 12.45 -0.40 12.09
N HIS A 307 13.52 0.04 11.43
CA HIS A 307 13.69 1.42 11.00
C HIS A 307 13.83 1.50 9.49
N SER A 308 13.16 2.46 8.86
CA SER A 308 13.29 2.76 7.43
C SER A 308 13.91 4.14 7.25
N TYR A 309 14.90 4.24 6.38
CA TYR A 309 15.60 5.47 6.04
C TYR A 309 15.48 5.71 4.54
N ASP A 310 15.11 6.94 4.15
CA ASP A 310 15.12 7.35 2.76
C ASP A 310 16.54 7.72 2.30
N SER A 311 16.77 7.72 0.98
CA SER A 311 18.06 8.09 0.39
C SER A 311 18.53 9.47 0.89
N GLY A 312 19.79 9.57 1.28
CA GLY A 312 20.40 10.78 1.83
C GLY A 312 20.25 10.96 3.34
N ASN A 313 19.35 10.22 3.99
CA ASN A 313 19.18 10.33 5.45
C ASN A 313 20.33 9.65 6.21
N HIS A 314 20.68 10.23 7.35
CA HIS A 314 21.70 9.72 8.25
C HIS A 314 21.11 8.66 9.17
N VAL A 315 21.72 7.48 9.19
CA VAL A 315 21.41 6.39 10.11
C VAL A 315 22.13 6.58 11.45
N LEU A 316 23.41 6.96 11.38
CA LEU A 316 24.23 7.37 12.51
C LEU A 316 24.99 8.64 12.15
N ARG A 317 25.08 9.57 13.09
CA ARG A 317 25.92 10.76 13.00
C ARG A 317 27.11 10.62 13.96
N ARG A 318 28.17 11.37 13.68
CA ARG A 318 29.33 11.45 14.57
C ARG A 318 28.88 11.98 15.94
N GLY A 319 29.18 11.25 17.00
CA GLY A 319 28.76 11.55 18.38
C GLY A 319 27.43 10.95 18.82
N ASP A 320 26.70 10.24 17.95
CA ASP A 320 25.53 9.45 18.34
C ASP A 320 25.94 8.24 19.18
N ASP A 321 25.02 7.72 20.00
CA ASP A 321 25.25 6.49 20.76
C ASP A 321 25.27 5.28 19.80
N ALA A 322 26.45 4.70 19.59
CA ALA A 322 26.66 3.59 18.65
C ALA A 322 26.70 2.23 19.36
N LEU A 323 26.00 2.09 20.49
CA LEU A 323 25.98 0.87 21.31
C LEU A 323 24.92 -0.15 20.86
N SER A 324 23.93 0.30 20.08
CA SER A 324 22.91 -0.58 19.49
C SER A 324 23.47 -1.31 18.28
N LEU A 325 22.99 -2.53 18.02
CA LEU A 325 23.36 -3.29 16.83
C LEU A 325 22.39 -2.96 15.68
N TYR A 326 22.94 -2.58 14.53
CA TYR A 326 22.22 -2.28 13.30
C TYR A 326 22.49 -3.37 12.27
N VAL A 327 21.45 -3.97 11.71
CA VAL A 327 21.55 -5.00 10.65
C VAL A 327 20.74 -4.57 9.45
N ILE A 328 21.38 -4.46 8.29
CA ILE A 328 20.75 -4.01 7.05
C ILE A 328 19.89 -5.15 6.51
N ALA A 329 18.57 -4.96 6.54
CA ALA A 329 17.62 -5.95 6.02
C ALA A 329 17.41 -5.81 4.51
N LEU A 330 17.45 -4.59 4.01
CA LEU A 330 17.27 -4.25 2.61
C LEU A 330 17.83 -2.86 2.33
N GLY A 331 18.58 -2.68 1.25
CA GLY A 331 19.14 -1.41 0.82
C GLY A 331 20.65 -1.32 1.06
N GLU A 332 21.20 -0.14 0.80
CA GLU A 332 22.63 0.11 0.90
C GLU A 332 22.87 1.38 1.70
N VAL A 333 23.83 1.32 2.62
CA VAL A 333 24.33 2.47 3.35
C VAL A 333 25.80 2.67 3.04
N GLU A 334 26.26 3.90 3.17
CA GLU A 334 27.65 4.28 3.07
C GLU A 334 28.14 4.75 4.44
N VAL A 335 29.23 4.16 4.91
CA VAL A 335 29.96 4.62 6.09
C VAL A 335 31.01 5.61 5.61
N GLU A 336 30.86 6.87 5.98
CA GLU A 336 31.85 7.91 5.71
C GLU A 336 33.01 7.80 6.69
N THR A 337 34.19 7.49 6.16
CA THR A 337 35.46 7.48 6.91
C THR A 337 36.41 8.53 6.33
N GLU A 338 37.48 8.85 7.06
CA GLU A 338 38.52 9.79 6.59
C GLU A 338 39.26 9.28 5.34
N SER A 339 39.21 7.98 5.07
CA SER A 339 39.86 7.28 3.95
C SER A 339 38.93 7.02 2.76
N GLY A 340 37.66 7.46 2.83
CA GLY A 340 36.65 7.26 1.79
C GLY A 340 35.34 6.65 2.32
N GLY A 341 34.37 6.48 1.42
CA GLY A 341 33.09 5.85 1.73
C GLY A 341 33.17 4.33 1.63
N ILE A 342 32.76 3.61 2.68
CA ILE A 342 32.67 2.15 2.69
C ILE A 342 31.19 1.77 2.52
N PRO A 343 30.79 1.19 1.37
CA PRO A 343 29.41 0.74 1.19
C PRO A 343 29.15 -0.56 1.97
N LEU A 344 28.00 -0.62 2.65
CA LEU A 344 27.45 -1.79 3.32
C LEU A 344 26.08 -2.12 2.68
N LYS A 345 25.82 -3.41 2.46
CA LYS A 345 24.68 -3.92 1.68
C LYS A 345 23.78 -4.84 2.52
N ASP A 346 22.77 -5.43 1.88
CA ASP A 346 21.85 -6.40 2.49
C ASP A 346 22.59 -7.51 3.27
N GLY A 347 22.21 -7.70 4.54
CA GLY A 347 22.80 -8.69 5.43
C GLY A 347 23.97 -8.17 6.25
N ASP A 348 24.49 -6.99 5.92
CA ASP A 348 25.60 -6.37 6.63
C ASP A 348 25.17 -5.76 7.97
N CYS A 349 26.10 -5.61 8.90
CA CYS A 349 25.83 -5.07 10.23
C CYS A 349 26.90 -4.10 10.71
N PHE A 350 26.49 -3.15 11.55
CA PHE A 350 27.37 -2.15 12.16
C PHE A 350 26.83 -1.72 13.54
N GLY A 351 27.67 -1.06 14.33
CA GLY A 351 27.32 -0.61 15.67
C GLY A 351 27.38 -1.71 16.75
N GLY A 352 27.25 -1.30 18.00
CA GLY A 352 27.38 -2.16 19.18
C GLY A 352 28.72 -2.90 19.19
N PRO A 353 28.74 -4.22 19.33
CA PRO A 353 29.98 -5.00 19.26
C PRO A 353 30.48 -5.21 17.82
N ALA A 354 29.74 -4.86 16.77
CA ALA A 354 30.18 -5.01 15.38
C ALA A 354 31.10 -3.85 14.94
N ALA A 355 31.59 -3.90 13.69
CA ALA A 355 32.38 -2.81 13.11
C ALA A 355 31.66 -1.45 13.25
N PHE A 356 32.45 -0.39 13.44
CA PHE A 356 31.96 0.98 13.63
C PHE A 356 31.07 1.21 14.88
N GLY A 357 31.11 0.28 15.85
CA GLY A 357 30.49 0.44 17.16
C GLY A 357 31.39 1.11 18.21
N GLY A 358 30.80 1.48 19.34
CA GLY A 358 31.47 2.15 20.46
C GLY A 358 30.50 2.99 21.29
N GLU A 359 30.96 3.59 22.38
CA GLU A 359 30.13 4.49 23.19
C GLU A 359 29.58 5.67 22.36
N LYS A 360 30.41 6.17 21.45
CA LYS A 360 30.07 7.24 20.51
C LYS A 360 30.49 6.87 19.11
N SER A 361 29.63 7.11 18.13
CA SER A 361 29.94 6.89 16.72
C SER A 361 31.07 7.84 16.29
N ALA A 362 32.18 7.27 15.81
CA ALA A 362 33.27 8.05 15.19
C ALA A 362 32.96 8.38 13.72
N VAL A 363 32.03 7.65 13.12
CA VAL A 363 31.70 7.70 11.69
C VAL A 363 30.30 8.24 11.45
N ILE A 364 30.04 8.63 10.21
CA ILE A 364 28.72 8.97 9.72
C ILE A 364 28.25 7.82 8.84
N VAL A 365 27.01 7.37 9.02
CA VAL A 365 26.40 6.33 8.18
C VAL A 365 25.20 6.94 7.47
N ARG A 366 25.19 6.91 6.14
CA ARG A 366 24.14 7.51 5.30
C ARG A 366 23.50 6.46 4.41
N ALA A 367 22.17 6.49 4.29
CA ALA A 367 21.45 5.63 3.36
C ALA A 367 21.66 6.12 1.91
N LEU A 368 22.15 5.25 1.02
CA LEU A 368 22.32 5.56 -0.40
C LEU A 368 21.00 5.44 -1.16
N ASN A 369 20.19 4.46 -0.77
CA ASN A 369 18.83 4.24 -1.28
C ASN A 369 17.87 4.03 -0.10
N ARG A 370 16.59 3.78 -0.39
CA ARG A 370 15.61 3.48 0.64
C ARG A 370 16.01 2.20 1.39
N THR A 371 16.51 2.37 2.61
CA THR A 371 17.14 1.32 3.39
C THR A 371 16.28 0.93 4.59
N ARG A 372 16.17 -0.36 4.87
CA ARG A 372 15.49 -0.91 6.06
C ARG A 372 16.52 -1.58 6.95
N ILE A 373 16.53 -1.18 8.22
CA ILE A 373 17.54 -1.59 9.19
C ILE A 373 16.82 -2.15 10.41
N VAL A 374 17.27 -3.32 10.84
CA VAL A 374 16.90 -3.93 12.11
C VAL A 374 17.82 -3.38 13.19
N VAL A 375 17.23 -2.80 14.23
CA VAL A 375 17.97 -2.21 15.35
C VAL A 375 17.66 -3.02 16.60
N ILE A 376 18.69 -3.55 17.25
CA ILE A 376 18.58 -4.18 18.56
C ILE A 376 19.25 -3.25 19.57
N PRO A 377 18.49 -2.63 20.48
CA PRO A 377 19.05 -1.73 21.49
C PRO A 377 20.10 -2.43 22.37
N GLU A 378 21.13 -1.70 22.79
CA GLU A 378 22.24 -2.24 23.60
C GLU A 378 21.78 -3.07 24.81
N ARG A 379 20.85 -2.52 25.61
CA ARG A 379 20.36 -3.18 26.82
C ARG A 379 19.73 -4.54 26.52
N ASP A 380 18.93 -4.59 25.45
CA ASP A 380 18.24 -5.79 25.01
C ASP A 380 19.22 -6.77 24.37
N LEU A 381 20.20 -6.27 23.59
CA LEU A 381 21.28 -7.08 23.01
C LEU A 381 22.11 -7.76 24.09
N ALA A 382 22.52 -7.03 25.14
CA ALA A 382 23.27 -7.58 26.25
C ALA A 382 22.48 -8.67 26.99
N ALA A 383 21.19 -8.45 27.24
CA ALA A 383 20.31 -9.44 27.86
C ALA A 383 20.14 -10.70 26.98
N LEU A 384 19.97 -10.53 25.67
CA LEU A 384 19.88 -11.65 24.72
C LEU A 384 21.18 -12.45 24.67
N MET A 385 22.33 -11.77 24.61
CA MET A 385 23.65 -12.42 24.57
C MET A 385 23.93 -13.20 25.86
N ALA A 386 23.48 -12.70 27.02
CA ALA A 386 23.61 -13.41 28.29
C ALA A 386 22.76 -14.69 28.35
N ARG A 387 21.55 -14.66 27.76
CA ARG A 387 20.62 -15.80 27.76
C ARG A 387 20.91 -16.83 26.68
N ARG A 388 21.48 -16.41 25.54
CA ARG A 388 21.64 -17.25 24.33
C ARG A 388 23.09 -17.23 23.84
N PRO A 389 23.94 -18.18 24.29
CA PRO A 389 25.37 -18.21 23.98
C PRO A 389 25.68 -18.31 22.48
N ILE A 390 24.83 -18.98 21.69
CA ILE A 390 25.00 -19.13 20.24
C ILE A 390 24.91 -17.78 19.53
N LEU A 391 23.91 -16.96 19.90
CA LEU A 391 23.77 -15.61 19.37
C LEU A 391 24.95 -14.73 19.78
N ALA A 392 25.38 -14.82 21.04
CA ALA A 392 26.54 -14.09 21.54
C ALA A 392 27.83 -14.43 20.77
N ALA A 393 28.06 -15.71 20.46
CA ALA A 393 29.23 -16.14 19.68
C ALA A 393 29.23 -15.53 18.27
N ARG A 394 28.08 -15.51 17.59
CA ARG A 394 27.95 -14.91 16.25
C ARG A 394 28.13 -13.40 16.28
N VAL A 395 27.49 -12.71 17.22
CA VAL A 395 27.62 -11.27 17.38
C VAL A 395 29.08 -10.89 17.68
N ARG A 396 29.77 -11.64 18.54
CA ARG A 396 31.22 -11.42 18.81
C ARG A 396 32.11 -11.76 17.63
N SER A 397 31.73 -12.70 16.77
CA SER A 397 32.50 -13.00 15.56
C SER A 397 32.52 -11.85 14.55
N LEU A 398 31.51 -10.97 14.60
CA LEU A 398 31.44 -9.74 13.81
C LEU A 398 32.32 -8.61 14.38
N ALA A 399 32.73 -8.74 15.65
CA ALA A 399 33.57 -7.77 16.37
C ALA A 399 35.06 -7.91 16.06
N GLN A 400 35.49 -9.05 15.51
CA GLN A 400 36.91 -9.33 15.31
C GLN A 400 37.44 -8.56 14.07
N PRO A 401 38.38 -7.62 14.25
CA PRO A 401 38.96 -6.89 13.13
C PRO A 401 39.68 -7.86 12.20
N GLY A 402 39.24 -7.92 10.93
CA GLY A 402 39.89 -8.69 9.86
C GLY A 402 39.14 -9.91 9.31
N ARG A 403 37.93 -10.26 9.81
CA ARG A 403 37.13 -11.37 9.22
C ARG A 403 35.86 -10.94 8.50
N TYR A 404 35.35 -9.76 8.82
CA TYR A 404 34.21 -9.20 8.13
C TYR A 404 34.71 -8.14 7.15
N GLN A 405 35.14 -8.60 5.97
CA GLN A 405 35.26 -7.76 4.79
C GLN A 405 33.88 -7.86 4.12
N PRO A 406 33.11 -6.76 3.99
CA PRO A 406 31.94 -6.79 3.12
C PRO A 406 32.41 -7.27 1.75
N ASP A 407 31.65 -8.16 1.12
CA ASP A 407 32.03 -8.70 -0.18
C ASP A 407 32.00 -7.56 -1.22
N VAL A 408 33.18 -6.97 -1.46
CA VAL A 408 33.38 -5.90 -2.46
C VAL A 408 33.54 -6.50 -3.86
N SER A 409 33.47 -7.82 -4.03
CA SER A 409 33.61 -8.47 -5.33
C SER A 409 32.27 -8.55 -6.08
N GLY A 410 31.92 -7.45 -6.73
CA GLY A 410 30.88 -7.40 -7.76
C GLY A 410 31.41 -6.69 -9.00
N ASP A 411 31.93 -7.49 -9.93
CA ASP A 411 32.23 -7.18 -11.35
C ASP A 411 32.90 -5.83 -11.64
N GLY A 412 34.22 -5.81 -11.50
CA GLY A 412 35.08 -5.07 -12.40
C GLY A 412 35.98 -6.06 -13.11
N ASP A 413 35.49 -6.66 -14.20
CA ASP A 413 36.33 -7.27 -15.24
C ASP A 413 35.55 -7.33 -16.57
N GLU A 414 36.14 -6.66 -17.57
CA GLU A 414 35.85 -6.54 -19.02
C GLU A 414 34.67 -5.68 -19.52
#